data_AF-A0A2E6Z7I7-F1
#
_entry.id   AF-A0A2E6Z7I7-F1
#
_cell.length_a   1.000
_cell.length_b   1.000
_cell.length_c   1.000
_cell.angle_alpha   90.00
_cell.angle_beta   90.00
_cell.angle_gamma   90.00
#
_symmetry.space_group_name_H-M   'P 1'
#
loop_
_entity.id
_entity.type
_entity.pdbx_description
1 polymer ?
#
loop_
_entity_poly.entity_id
_entity_poly.type
_entity_poly.pdbx_seq_one_letter_code
_entity_poly.pdbx_strand_id
1 'polypeptide(L)' 'MALVETDYIKMEINAQAGLADGEILQGQYSSQKLSQLNNDAIKKLIEHAPDKVTSDLISAYWSFKSAKSEA' A
#
# COMPACT_ATOMS: atom_id res chain seq x y z
N MET A 1 5.39 -10.59 -12.07
CA MET A 1 4.43 -9.59 -11.57
C MET A 1 3.55 -10.33 -10.58
N ALA A 2 3.47 -9.85 -9.34
CA ALA A 2 2.68 -10.47 -8.28
C ALA A 2 1.56 -9.52 -7.87
N LEU A 3 0.38 -10.05 -7.64
CA LEU A 3 -0.79 -9.28 -7.25
C LEU A 3 -1.35 -9.90 -5.96
N VAL A 4 -1.48 -9.07 -4.94
CA VAL A 4 -2.02 -9.43 -3.64
C VAL A 4 -3.29 -8.62 -3.46
N GLU A 5 -4.43 -9.28 -3.39
CA GLU A 5 -5.72 -8.63 -3.23
C GLU A 5 -6.33 -9.06 -1.90
N THR A 6 -6.76 -8.08 -1.12
CA THR A 6 -7.62 -8.27 0.05
C THR A 6 -8.91 -7.50 -0.18
N ASP A 7 -9.91 -7.70 0.68
CA ASP A 7 -11.17 -6.96 0.61
C ASP A 7 -10.98 -5.43 0.68
N TYR A 8 -9.87 -4.93 1.23
CA TYR A 8 -9.63 -3.51 1.45
C TYR A 8 -8.53 -2.90 0.58
N ILE A 9 -7.55 -3.69 0.15
CA ILE A 9 -6.44 -3.19 -0.64
C ILE A 9 -6.01 -4.19 -1.70
N LYS A 10 -5.69 -3.68 -2.87
CA LYS A 10 -5.10 -4.40 -3.99
C LYS A 10 -3.67 -3.94 -4.19
N MET A 11 -2.70 -4.77 -3.87
CA MET A 11 -1.29 -4.49 -4.02
C MET A 11 -0.71 -5.18 -5.26
N GLU A 12 -0.05 -4.40 -6.11
CA GLU A 12 0.56 -4.85 -7.34
C GLU A 12 2.08 -4.66 -7.23
N ILE A 13 2.81 -5.77 -7.29
CA ILE A 13 4.25 -5.82 -7.09
C ILE A 13 4.91 -6.26 -8.40
N ASN A 14 5.59 -5.31 -9.03
CA ASN A 14 6.44 -5.55 -10.18
C ASN A 14 7.91 -5.64 -9.73
N ALA A 15 8.32 -6.85 -9.35
CA ALA A 15 9.70 -7.15 -8.98
C ALA A 15 10.71 -6.87 -10.10
N GLN A 16 10.31 -7.01 -11.38
CA GLN A 16 11.21 -6.74 -12.51
C GLN A 16 11.50 -5.25 -12.67
N ALA A 17 10.49 -4.39 -12.41
CA ALA A 17 10.66 -2.94 -12.41
C ALA A 17 11.11 -2.38 -11.05
N GLY A 18 11.19 -3.22 -10.01
CA GLY A 18 11.37 -2.79 -8.62
C GLY A 18 10.29 -1.80 -8.19
N LEU A 19 9.05 -1.99 -8.65
CA LEU A 19 7.92 -1.12 -8.32
C LEU A 19 6.90 -1.93 -7.52
N ALA A 20 6.37 -1.33 -6.47
CA ALA A 20 5.16 -1.79 -5.81
C ALA A 20 4.19 -0.61 -5.81
N ASP A 21 2.91 -0.88 -6.05
CA ASP A 21 1.82 0.10 -5.93
C ASP A 21 0.63 -0.60 -5.26
N GLY A 22 -0.14 0.12 -4.46
CA GLY A 22 -1.35 -0.44 -3.85
C GLY A 22 -2.55 0.44 -4.17
N GLU A 23 -3.70 -0.12 -4.45
CA GLU A 23 -4.97 0.58 -4.65
C GLU A 23 -5.93 0.23 -3.52
N ILE A 24 -6.49 1.25 -2.89
CA ILE A 24 -7.46 1.06 -1.81
C ILE A 24 -8.82 0.75 -2.44
N LEU A 25 -9.43 -0.37 -2.04
CA LEU A 25 -10.72 -0.82 -2.58
C LEU A 25 -11.92 -0.38 -1.72
N GLN A 26 -11.68 -0.06 -0.45
CA GLN A 26 -12.72 0.23 0.53
C GLN A 26 -12.32 1.41 1.44
N GLY A 27 -13.32 2.15 1.94
CA GLY A 27 -13.13 3.24 2.90
C GLY A 27 -12.97 4.63 2.27
N GLN A 28 -12.45 5.59 3.04
CA GLN A 28 -12.38 7.00 2.63
C GLN A 28 -11.47 7.24 1.40
N TYR A 29 -10.47 6.37 1.20
CA TYR A 29 -9.52 6.46 0.10
C TYR A 29 -9.81 5.49 -1.04
N SER A 30 -11.04 4.95 -1.11
CA SER A 30 -11.46 4.02 -2.16
C SER A 30 -11.11 4.53 -3.56
N SER A 31 -10.59 3.64 -4.40
CA SER A 31 -10.08 3.91 -5.75
C SER A 31 -8.83 4.80 -5.82
N GLN A 32 -8.19 5.13 -4.70
CA GLN A 32 -6.91 5.85 -4.69
C GLN A 32 -5.74 4.89 -4.55
N LYS A 33 -4.64 5.23 -5.22
CA LYS A 33 -3.37 4.51 -5.09
C LYS A 33 -2.58 5.00 -3.89
N LEU A 34 -1.95 4.08 -3.15
CA LEU A 34 -0.97 4.36 -2.09
C LEU A 34 0.13 5.31 -2.58
N SER A 35 0.55 5.24 -3.83
CA SER A 35 1.53 6.19 -4.39
C SER A 35 1.02 7.63 -4.45
N GLN A 36 -0.30 7.83 -4.57
CA GLN A 36 -0.94 9.15 -4.56
C GLN A 36 -1.27 9.64 -3.15
N LEU A 37 -1.21 8.76 -2.15
CA LEU A 37 -1.45 9.12 -0.76
C LEU A 37 -0.19 9.72 -0.11
N ASN A 38 -0.44 10.75 0.71
CA ASN A 38 0.60 11.34 1.55
C ASN A 38 0.96 10.41 2.72
N ASN A 39 2.14 10.61 3.31
CA ASN A 39 2.61 9.82 4.47
C ASN A 39 1.60 9.78 5.63
N ASP A 40 0.89 10.86 5.90
CA ASP A 40 -0.15 10.91 6.95
C ASP A 40 -1.34 10.00 6.64
N ALA A 41 -1.79 9.99 5.38
CA ALA A 41 -2.89 9.13 4.93
C ALA A 41 -2.49 7.65 4.98
N ILE A 42 -1.25 7.32 4.60
CA ILE A 42 -0.72 5.95 4.72
C ILE A 42 -0.66 5.52 6.19
N LYS A 43 -0.17 6.36 7.10
CA LYS A 43 -0.19 6.05 8.54
C LYS A 43 -1.60 5.80 9.06
N LYS A 44 -2.56 6.67 8.73
CA LYS A 44 -3.97 6.48 9.09
C LYS A 44 -4.54 5.17 8.56
N LEU A 45 -4.19 4.79 7.33
CA LEU A 45 -4.63 3.51 6.76
C LEU A 45 -4.04 2.30 7.51
N ILE A 46 -2.79 2.39 8.00
CA ILE A 46 -2.18 1.34 8.82
C ILE A 46 -2.87 1.24 10.18
N GLU A 47 -3.17 2.38 10.82
CA GLU A 47 -3.83 2.46 12.14
C GLU A 47 -5.31 2.06 12.11
N HIS A 48 -6.03 2.41 11.04
CA HIS A 48 -7.44 2.09 10.84
C HIS A 48 -7.66 0.87 9.95
N ALA A 49 -6.61 0.09 9.68
CA ALA A 49 -6.74 -1.14 8.92
C ALA A 49 -7.69 -2.10 9.65
N PRO A 50 -8.69 -2.68 8.96
CA PRO A 50 -9.67 -3.59 9.56
C PRO A 50 -9.03 -4.93 9.97
N ASP A 51 -7.98 -5.33 9.25
CA ASP A 51 -7.30 -6.60 9.41
C ASP A 51 -5.79 -6.39 9.48
N LYS A 52 -5.12 -7.28 10.23
CA LYS A 52 -3.67 -7.27 10.36
C LYS A 52 -2.98 -7.41 9.01
N VAL A 53 -3.52 -8.23 8.11
CA VAL A 53 -2.97 -8.44 6.75
C VAL A 53 -2.92 -7.13 5.97
N THR A 54 -3.99 -6.35 5.97
CA THR A 54 -4.08 -5.05 5.30
C THR A 54 -3.08 -4.07 5.88
N SER A 55 -2.98 -3.98 7.20
CA SER A 55 -1.99 -3.13 7.90
C SER A 55 -0.56 -3.51 7.53
N ASP A 56 -0.25 -4.82 7.52
CA ASP A 56 1.07 -5.37 7.18
C ASP A 56 1.46 -5.04 5.73
N LEU A 57 0.53 -5.19 4.77
CA LEU A 57 0.77 -4.85 3.36
C LEU A 57 1.08 -3.37 3.16
N ILE A 58 0.29 -2.48 3.78
CA ILE A 58 0.49 -1.04 3.66
C ILE A 58 1.80 -0.62 4.32
N SER A 59 2.14 -1.22 5.47
CA SER A 59 3.40 -1.01 6.16
C SER A 59 4.61 -1.49 5.33
N ALA A 60 4.50 -2.68 4.71
CA ALA A 60 5.53 -3.22 3.82
C ALA A 60 5.75 -2.32 2.60
N TYR A 61 4.67 -1.81 1.99
CA TYR A 61 4.76 -0.81 0.92
C TYR A 61 5.46 0.47 1.39
N TRP A 62 5.12 0.98 2.58
CA TRP A 62 5.73 2.19 3.13
C TRP A 62 7.23 2.01 3.37
N SER A 63 7.64 0.85 3.90
CA SER A 63 9.05 0.49 4.07
C SER A 63 9.77 0.37 2.72
N PHE A 64 9.13 -0.27 1.73
CA PHE A 64 9.67 -0.38 0.37
C PHE A 64 9.86 0.98 -0.32
N LYS A 65 8.88 1.89 -0.20
CA LYS A 65 8.95 3.25 -0.74
C LYS A 65 10.06 4.06 -0.07
N SER A 66 10.22 3.92 1.25
CA SER A 66 11.26 4.60 2.02
C SER A 66 12.65 4.10 1.61
N ALA A 67 12.84 2.77 1.51
CA ALA A 67 14.09 2.18 1.04
C ALA A 67 14.46 2.59 -0.40
N LYS A 68 13.47 2.83 -1.26
CA LYS A 68 13.69 3.31 -2.64
C LYS A 68 13.97 4.81 -2.74
N SER A 69 13.61 5.59 -1.72
CA SER A 69 13.84 7.04 -1.68
C SER A 69 15.24 7.42 -1.16
N GLU A 70 16.01 6.45 -0.65
CA GLU A 70 17.39 6.61 -0.17
C GLU A 70 18.46 6.19 -1.22
N ALA A 71 18.08 6.03 -2.50
CA ALA A 71 18.99 5.64 -3.59
C ALA A 71 19.26 6.79 -4.58
#